data_AF-A0A316KY81-F1
#
_entry.id   AF-A0A316KY81-F1
#
_cell.length_a   1.000
_cell.length_b   1.000
_cell.length_c   1.000
_cell.angle_alpha   90.00
_cell.angle_beta   90.00
_cell.angle_gamma   90.00
#
_symmetry.space_group_name_H-M   'P 1'
#
loop_
_entity.id
_entity.type
_entity.pdbx_description
1 polymer ?
#
loop_
_entity_poly.entity_id
_entity_poly.type
_entity_poly.pdbx_seq_one_letter_code
_entity_poly.pdbx_strand_id
1 'polypeptide(L)'
;MKESHKNKFKTPEGYFDSFHERLMDKINEEETVQGESIIPKSDGFSIPEGYFDAFKVKTKEVKVVQLKLSKKYYYGAAAIAAIFILIFGLTWKADIPITFEDLASAEIDAYFESTELDMSTYEIAEVVSLNSLEANDVLDNALEDENILEYLDENVDNIEDLNLDYNDY
;
A
#
# COMPACT_ATOMS: atom_id res chain seq x y z
N MET A 1 -13.67 8.10 -19.87
CA MET A 1 -12.86 8.29 -21.09
C MET A 1 -11.82 9.37 -20.84
N LYS A 2 -10.52 9.08 -20.98
CA LYS A 2 -9.44 10.08 -20.98
C LYS A 2 -9.22 10.51 -22.43
N GLU A 3 -9.39 11.79 -22.74
CA GLU A 3 -9.05 12.33 -24.06
C GLU A 3 -7.52 12.45 -24.19
N SER A 4 -6.95 11.79 -25.19
CA SER A 4 -5.54 11.99 -25.55
C SER A 4 -5.43 13.18 -26.50
N HIS A 5 -4.72 14.23 -26.09
CA HIS A 5 -4.44 15.36 -26.96
C HIS A 5 -3.60 14.90 -28.15
N LYS A 6 -4.24 14.72 -29.31
CA LYS A 6 -3.58 14.34 -30.56
C LYS A 6 -2.68 15.50 -31.00
N ASN A 7 -1.37 15.32 -30.91
CA ASN A 7 -0.37 16.32 -31.24
C ASN A 7 -0.58 16.81 -32.70
N LYS A 8 -0.86 18.12 -32.87
CA LYS A 8 -1.15 18.73 -34.17
C LYS A 8 0.11 19.10 -34.96
N PHE A 9 1.28 18.93 -34.37
CA PHE A 9 2.55 19.19 -35.03
C PHE A 9 3.05 17.88 -35.67
N LYS A 10 3.07 17.84 -37.00
CA LYS A 10 3.68 16.78 -37.79
C LYS A 10 4.93 17.34 -38.46
N THR A 11 6.06 16.69 -38.28
CA THR A 11 7.28 17.00 -39.03
C THR A 11 7.23 16.33 -40.42
N PRO A 12 7.88 16.90 -41.44
CA PRO A 12 8.05 16.23 -42.72
C PRO A 12 8.71 14.84 -42.56
N GLU A 13 8.41 13.94 -43.49
CA GLU A 13 9.06 12.63 -43.57
C GLU A 13 10.58 12.83 -43.78
N GLY A 14 11.39 12.10 -43.02
CA GLY A 14 12.85 12.18 -43.05
C GLY A 14 13.48 13.46 -42.48
N TYR A 15 12.72 14.34 -41.82
CA TYR A 15 13.23 15.60 -41.26
C TYR A 15 14.44 15.40 -40.31
N PHE A 16 14.43 14.31 -39.53
CA PHE A 16 15.46 14.00 -38.55
C PHE A 16 16.57 13.09 -39.06
N ASP A 17 16.43 12.48 -40.24
CA ASP A 17 17.35 11.44 -40.73
C ASP A 17 18.79 11.97 -40.89
N SER A 18 18.95 13.23 -41.31
CA SER A 18 20.26 13.92 -41.38
C SER A 18 20.39 15.08 -40.40
N PHE A 19 19.57 15.12 -39.33
CA PHE A 19 19.67 16.17 -38.32
C PHE A 19 21.02 16.16 -37.62
N HIS A 20 21.52 14.97 -37.28
CA HIS A 20 22.80 14.81 -36.59
C HIS A 20 23.98 15.34 -37.42
N GLU A 21 24.04 14.97 -38.70
CA GLU A 21 25.08 15.43 -39.63
C GLU A 21 25.04 16.95 -39.78
N ARG A 22 23.86 17.53 -40.04
CA ARG A 22 23.69 18.99 -40.15
C ARG A 22 24.08 19.74 -38.88
N LEU A 23 23.82 19.15 -37.71
CA LEU A 23 24.19 19.74 -36.43
C LEU A 23 25.71 19.70 -36.24
N MET A 24 26.35 18.57 -36.52
CA MET A 24 27.80 18.43 -36.40
C MET A 24 28.54 19.31 -37.41
N ASP A 25 28.07 19.39 -38.65
CA ASP A 25 28.63 20.28 -39.67
C ASP A 25 28.60 21.73 -39.20
N LYS A 26 27.48 22.19 -38.61
CA LYS A 26 27.37 23.54 -38.05
C LYS A 26 28.31 23.81 -36.88
N ILE A 27 28.49 22.84 -35.98
CA ILE A 27 29.41 22.99 -34.83
C ILE A 27 30.86 23.08 -35.33
N ASN A 28 31.25 22.23 -36.29
CA ASN A 28 32.58 22.24 -36.88
C ASN A 28 32.86 23.52 -37.69
N GLU A 29 31.84 24.04 -38.38
CA GLU A 29 31.90 25.31 -39.10
C GLU A 29 32.09 26.49 -38.12
N GLU A 30 31.45 26.45 -36.95
CA GLU A 30 31.60 27.45 -35.87
C GLU A 30 33.01 27.48 -35.27
N GLU A 31 33.71 26.34 -35.16
CA GLU A 31 35.12 26.30 -34.70
C GLU A 31 36.10 26.91 -35.72
N THR A 32 35.75 26.88 -37.01
CA THR A 32 36.67 27.24 -38.10
C THR A 32 36.53 28.69 -38.56
N VAL A 33 35.33 29.29 -38.45
CA VAL A 33 35.05 30.66 -38.91
C VAL A 33 35.09 31.64 -37.74
N GLN A 34 36.24 32.30 -37.54
CA GLN A 34 36.48 33.26 -36.43
C GLN A 34 35.64 34.55 -36.46
N GLY A 35 34.70 34.70 -37.40
CA GLY A 35 33.98 35.96 -37.65
C GLY A 35 32.49 35.97 -37.29
N GLU A 36 31.79 34.84 -37.36
CA GLU A 36 30.33 34.78 -37.25
C GLU A 36 29.89 33.58 -36.41
N SER A 37 30.22 33.61 -35.10
CA SER A 37 29.71 32.61 -34.15
C SER A 37 28.19 32.74 -34.05
N ILE A 38 27.47 31.64 -34.25
CA ILE A 38 26.00 31.58 -34.10
C ILE A 38 25.65 31.73 -32.61
N ILE A 39 26.55 31.25 -31.73
CA ILE A 39 26.45 31.43 -30.30
C ILE A 39 27.14 32.75 -29.91
N PRO A 40 26.41 33.76 -29.42
CA PRO A 40 27.04 35.00 -28.97
C PRO A 40 28.06 34.71 -27.85
N LYS A 41 29.31 35.13 -28.07
CA LYS A 41 30.42 34.96 -27.09
C LYS A 41 30.20 35.77 -25.80
N SER A 42 29.32 36.76 -25.84
CA SER A 42 28.89 37.52 -24.68
C SER A 42 27.62 36.91 -24.11
N ASP A 43 27.61 36.69 -22.80
CA ASP A 43 26.43 36.23 -22.08
C ASP A 43 25.28 37.24 -22.28
N GLY A 44 24.19 36.80 -22.92
CA GLY A 44 23.03 37.62 -23.28
C GLY A 44 22.25 38.15 -22.06
N PHE A 45 22.69 37.78 -20.86
CA PHE A 45 22.14 38.21 -19.57
C PHE A 45 22.99 39.31 -18.90
N SER A 46 23.76 40.06 -19.67
CA SER A 46 24.51 41.20 -19.15
C SER A 46 23.56 42.34 -18.75
N ILE A 47 23.59 42.74 -17.48
CA ILE A 47 22.81 43.87 -16.96
C ILE A 47 23.34 45.22 -17.50
N PRO A 48 22.46 46.19 -17.81
CA PRO A 48 22.87 47.54 -18.17
C PRO A 48 23.65 48.23 -17.04
N GLU A 49 24.56 49.13 -17.42
CA GLU A 49 25.25 50.00 -16.48
C GLU A 49 24.22 50.81 -15.67
N GLY A 50 24.31 50.74 -14.34
CA GLY A 50 23.41 51.44 -13.42
C GLY A 50 22.06 50.77 -13.14
N TYR A 51 21.82 49.53 -13.59
CA TYR A 51 20.55 48.81 -13.35
C TYR A 51 20.13 48.76 -11.87
N PHE A 52 21.08 48.66 -10.95
CA PHE A 52 20.83 48.59 -9.50
C PHE A 52 20.99 49.92 -8.76
N ASP A 53 21.35 51.02 -9.43
CA ASP A 53 21.64 52.30 -8.75
C ASP A 53 20.40 52.91 -8.09
N ALA A 54 19.22 52.64 -8.66
CA ALA A 54 17.94 53.05 -8.09
C ALA A 54 17.38 52.04 -7.07
N PHE A 55 17.97 50.85 -6.94
CA PHE A 55 17.47 49.79 -6.07
C PHE A 55 17.95 50.01 -4.63
N LYS A 56 17.10 50.59 -3.79
CA LYS A 56 17.33 50.76 -2.35
C LYS A 56 16.30 49.99 -1.56
N VAL A 57 16.72 48.88 -0.94
CA VAL A 57 15.88 48.13 0.01
C VAL A 57 15.75 48.94 1.29
N LYS A 58 14.57 49.50 1.55
CA LYS A 58 14.25 50.10 2.85
C LYS A 58 13.93 48.98 3.83
N THR A 59 14.93 48.54 4.59
CA THR A 59 14.70 47.63 5.71
C THR A 59 14.04 48.40 6.84
N LYS A 60 12.77 48.13 7.08
CA LYS A 60 12.09 48.58 8.30
C LYS A 60 12.60 47.71 9.44
N GLU A 61 13.24 48.31 10.44
CA GLU A 61 13.55 47.60 11.68
C GLU A 61 12.24 47.19 12.35
N VAL A 62 11.80 45.97 12.06
CA VAL A 62 10.67 45.35 12.74
C VAL A 62 11.16 44.87 14.09
N LYS A 63 10.46 45.26 15.16
CA LYS A 63 10.74 44.80 16.52
C LYS A 63 10.55 43.29 16.57
N VAL A 64 11.64 42.53 16.48
CA VAL A 64 11.61 41.08 16.63
C VAL A 64 11.29 40.74 18.09
N VAL A 65 10.14 40.11 18.31
CA VAL A 65 9.76 39.60 19.62
C VAL A 65 10.27 38.16 19.73
N GLN A 66 11.16 37.91 20.68
CA GLN A 66 11.65 36.55 20.94
C GLN A 66 10.53 35.76 21.66
N LEU A 67 10.11 34.64 21.09
CA LEU A 67 9.13 33.75 21.74
C LEU A 67 9.81 33.05 22.93
N LYS A 68 9.39 33.42 24.15
CA LYS A 68 9.80 32.71 25.36
C LYS A 68 8.94 31.46 25.52
N LEU A 69 9.52 30.30 25.22
CA LEU A 69 8.87 29.01 25.42
C LEU A 69 8.67 28.76 26.92
N SER A 70 7.41 28.80 27.36
CA SER A 70 7.06 28.65 28.78
C SER A 70 7.06 27.16 29.17
N LYS A 71 8.24 26.61 29.47
CA LYS A 71 8.44 25.20 29.84
C LYS A 71 7.57 24.73 31.03
N LYS A 72 7.07 25.64 31.86
CA LYS A 72 6.22 25.32 33.03
C LYS A 72 4.91 24.62 32.65
N TYR A 73 4.32 24.97 31.51
CA TYR A 73 3.05 24.37 31.06
C TYR A 73 3.25 23.10 30.24
N TYR A 74 4.49 22.80 29.83
CA TYR A 74 4.78 21.64 29.00
C TYR A 74 4.50 20.32 29.73
N TYR A 75 4.89 20.22 31.00
CA TYR A 75 4.58 19.04 31.82
C TYR A 75 3.07 18.87 32.05
N GLY A 76 2.33 19.98 32.22
CA GLY A 76 0.87 19.94 32.34
C GLY A 76 0.19 19.47 31.05
N ALA A 77 0.62 20.00 29.90
CA ALA A 77 0.11 19.59 28.60
C ALA A 77 0.45 18.11 28.28
N ALA A 78 1.66 17.66 28.64
CA ALA A 78 2.07 16.27 28.46
C ALA A 78 1.25 15.30 29.34
N ALA A 79 0.95 15.66 30.58
CA ALA A 79 0.09 14.86 31.45
C ALA A 79 -1.34 14.75 30.90
N ILE A 80 -1.90 15.84 30.39
CA ILE A 80 -3.22 15.85 29.73
C ILE A 80 -3.20 14.96 28.48
N ALA A 81 -2.16 15.06 27.65
CA ALA A 81 -2.00 14.21 26.47
C ALA A 81 -1.87 12.72 26.83
N ALA A 82 -1.13 12.39 27.89
CA ALA A 82 -1.00 11.01 28.37
C ALA A 82 -2.34 10.43 28.82
N ILE A 83 -3.18 11.23 29.48
CA ILE A 83 -4.55 10.83 29.86
C ILE A 83 -5.40 10.57 28.60
N PHE A 84 -5.32 11.44 27.59
CA PHE A 84 -6.03 11.22 26.33
C PHE A 84 -5.55 9.96 25.61
N ILE A 85 -4.25 9.69 25.59
CA ILE A 85 -3.70 8.45 25.01
C ILE A 85 -4.21 7.23 25.75
N LEU A 86 -4.28 7.27 27.09
CA LEU A 86 -4.84 6.18 27.89
C LEU A 86 -6.33 5.96 27.58
N ILE A 87 -7.11 7.04 27.53
CA ILE A 87 -8.55 6.97 27.24
C ILE A 87 -8.77 6.42 25.84
N PHE A 88 -8.13 6.98 24.81
CA PHE A 88 -8.27 6.49 23.44
C PHE A 88 -7.74 5.06 23.29
N GLY A 89 -6.60 4.72 23.90
CA GLY A 89 -6.04 3.37 23.83
C GLY A 89 -6.93 2.30 24.49
N LEU A 90 -7.68 2.65 25.55
CA LEU A 90 -8.60 1.74 26.22
C LEU A 90 -9.99 1.69 25.58
N THR A 91 -10.48 2.82 25.05
CA THR A 91 -11.82 2.94 24.47
C THR A 91 -11.87 2.57 22.99
N TRP A 92 -10.73 2.58 22.31
CA TRP A 92 -10.60 2.11 20.93
C TRP A 92 -10.45 0.59 20.89
N LYS A 93 -11.39 -0.11 21.51
CA LYS A 93 -11.64 -1.50 21.15
C LYS A 93 -12.47 -1.47 19.88
N ALA A 94 -11.86 -1.83 18.76
CA ALA A 94 -12.63 -2.24 17.61
C ALA A 94 -13.39 -3.50 18.04
N ASP A 95 -14.72 -3.44 18.05
CA ASP A 95 -15.53 -4.65 18.09
C ASP A 95 -15.19 -5.40 16.80
N ILE A 96 -14.24 -6.33 16.87
CA ILE A 96 -14.02 -7.31 15.82
C ILE A 96 -15.24 -8.22 15.92
N PRO A 97 -16.20 -8.16 14.98
CA PRO A 97 -17.36 -9.02 15.05
C PRO A 97 -16.87 -10.46 14.95
N ILE A 98 -17.18 -11.28 15.95
CA ILE A 98 -16.91 -12.72 15.89
C ILE A 98 -17.78 -13.27 14.76
N THR A 99 -17.14 -13.81 13.74
CA THR A 99 -17.80 -14.38 12.58
C THR A 99 -17.89 -15.91 12.69
N PHE A 100 -18.75 -16.53 11.90
CA PHE A 100 -18.82 -17.99 11.81
C PHE A 100 -17.49 -18.62 11.37
N GLU A 101 -16.66 -17.88 10.63
CA GLU A 101 -15.34 -18.34 10.19
C GLU A 101 -14.34 -18.46 11.35
N ASP A 102 -14.45 -17.57 12.36
CA ASP A 102 -13.65 -17.65 13.59
C ASP A 102 -14.05 -18.88 14.43
N LEU A 103 -15.35 -19.22 14.46
CA LEU A 103 -15.85 -20.40 15.17
C LEU A 103 -15.43 -21.69 14.49
N ALA A 104 -15.58 -21.77 13.16
CA ALA A 104 -15.19 -22.93 12.38
C ALA A 104 -13.70 -23.25 12.53
N SER A 105 -12.85 -22.20 12.53
CA SER A 105 -11.41 -22.37 12.70
C SER A 105 -11.06 -22.90 14.10
N ALA A 106 -11.69 -22.36 15.15
CA ALA A 106 -11.46 -22.80 16.53
C ALA A 106 -11.91 -24.25 16.78
N GLU A 107 -13.00 -24.69 16.14
CA GLU A 107 -13.50 -26.05 16.23
C GLU A 107 -12.57 -27.05 15.51
N ILE A 108 -12.06 -26.69 14.34
CA ILE A 108 -11.06 -27.48 13.61
C ILE A 108 -9.79 -27.66 14.45
N ASP A 109 -9.29 -26.57 15.04
CA ASP A 109 -8.10 -26.62 15.91
C ASP A 109 -8.34 -27.53 17.13
N ALA A 110 -9.51 -27.40 17.79
CA ALA A 110 -9.87 -28.24 18.94
C ALA A 110 -10.02 -29.73 18.56
N TYR A 111 -10.57 -30.02 17.39
CA TYR A 111 -10.67 -31.38 16.87
C TYR A 111 -9.28 -32.00 16.68
N PHE A 112 -8.34 -31.27 16.08
CA PHE A 112 -6.96 -31.76 15.89
C PHE A 112 -6.16 -31.88 17.18
N GLU A 113 -6.44 -31.07 18.20
CA GLU A 113 -5.79 -31.21 19.51
C GLU A 113 -6.36 -32.39 20.31
N SER A 114 -7.67 -32.65 20.19
CA SER A 114 -8.33 -33.77 20.88
C SER A 114 -8.11 -35.12 20.22
N THR A 115 -7.99 -35.14 18.89
CA THR A 115 -7.54 -36.31 18.14
C THR A 115 -6.02 -36.36 18.32
N GLU A 116 -5.41 -37.48 18.71
CA GLU A 116 -3.95 -37.61 18.97
C GLU A 116 -3.07 -37.46 17.68
N LEU A 117 -3.46 -36.62 16.74
CA LEU A 117 -2.67 -36.20 15.61
C LEU A 117 -1.72 -35.08 16.09
N ASP A 118 -0.56 -35.47 16.63
CA ASP A 118 0.56 -34.58 16.96
C ASP A 118 1.22 -34.02 15.68
N MET A 119 0.42 -33.46 14.78
CA MET A 119 0.84 -32.86 13.52
C MET A 119 0.26 -31.46 13.44
N SER A 120 1.14 -30.48 13.20
CA SER A 120 0.73 -29.11 12.91
C SER A 120 0.04 -29.03 11.54
N THR A 121 -0.78 -27.99 11.33
CA THR A 121 -1.43 -27.71 10.03
C THR A 121 -0.43 -27.67 8.86
N TYR A 122 0.81 -27.23 9.12
CA TYR A 122 1.87 -27.18 8.11
C TYR A 122 2.42 -28.58 7.77
N GLU A 123 2.58 -29.45 8.77
CA GLU A 123 3.01 -30.83 8.55
C GLU A 123 1.93 -31.63 7.81
N ILE A 124 0.65 -31.39 8.14
CA ILE A 124 -0.48 -31.97 7.40
C ILE A 124 -0.46 -31.49 5.95
N ALA A 125 -0.25 -30.19 5.68
CA ALA A 125 -0.20 -29.67 4.31
C ALA A 125 0.99 -30.21 3.49
N GLU A 126 2.07 -30.63 4.15
CA GLU A 126 3.21 -31.27 3.50
C GLU A 126 2.94 -32.74 3.15
N VAL A 127 2.26 -33.46 4.06
CA VAL A 127 1.90 -34.87 3.87
C VAL A 127 0.71 -35.04 2.90
N VAL A 128 -0.27 -34.14 2.97
CA VAL A 128 -1.47 -34.14 2.13
C VAL A 128 -1.14 -33.51 0.77
N SER A 129 -0.70 -34.32 -0.17
CA SER A 129 -0.49 -33.89 -1.56
C SER A 129 -1.82 -33.63 -2.26
N LEU A 130 -2.26 -32.36 -2.24
CA LEU A 130 -3.49 -31.90 -2.90
C LEU A 130 -3.48 -32.08 -4.43
N ASN A 131 -2.31 -32.33 -5.03
CA ASN A 131 -2.17 -32.58 -6.47
C ASN A 131 -2.56 -34.01 -6.89
N SER A 132 -2.69 -34.94 -5.94
CA SER A 132 -3.03 -36.35 -6.21
C SER A 132 -4.36 -36.78 -5.59
N LEU A 133 -5.05 -35.89 -4.86
CA LEU A 133 -6.39 -36.15 -4.34
C LEU A 133 -7.43 -35.78 -5.40
N GLU A 134 -7.96 -36.76 -6.12
CA GLU A 134 -9.23 -36.56 -6.83
C GLU A 134 -10.38 -36.61 -5.81
N ALA A 135 -11.38 -35.73 -5.97
CA ALA A 135 -12.51 -35.64 -5.04
C ALA A 135 -13.24 -36.99 -4.84
N ASN A 136 -13.18 -37.87 -5.84
CA ASN A 136 -13.78 -39.20 -5.80
C ASN A 136 -12.98 -40.19 -4.92
N ASP A 137 -11.65 -40.07 -4.83
CA ASP A 137 -10.83 -41.00 -4.01
C ASP A 137 -11.08 -40.81 -2.51
N VAL A 138 -11.37 -39.57 -2.09
CA VAL A 138 -11.74 -39.24 -0.71
C VAL A 138 -13.17 -39.70 -0.40
N LEU A 139 -14.10 -39.50 -1.34
CA LEU A 139 -15.51 -39.89 -1.16
C LEU A 139 -15.69 -41.42 -1.17
N ASP A 140 -14.99 -42.16 -2.02
CA ASP A 140 -15.19 -43.61 -2.16
C ASP A 140 -14.48 -44.45 -1.08
N ASN A 141 -13.33 -44.00 -0.55
CA ASN A 141 -12.56 -44.80 0.43
C ASN A 141 -12.69 -44.33 1.89
N ALA A 142 -13.07 -43.06 2.14
CA ALA A 142 -13.13 -42.53 3.50
C ALA A 142 -14.53 -42.56 4.12
N LEU A 143 -15.58 -42.69 3.31
CA LEU A 143 -16.98 -42.63 3.73
C LEU A 143 -17.73 -43.92 3.44
N GLU A 144 -17.25 -45.03 4.00
CA GLU A 144 -18.04 -46.28 4.01
C GLU A 144 -19.31 -46.08 4.85
N ASP A 145 -20.43 -46.61 4.34
CA ASP A 145 -21.76 -46.47 4.97
C ASP A 145 -21.77 -46.91 6.45
N GLU A 146 -20.94 -47.90 6.81
CA GLU A 146 -20.85 -48.43 8.17
C GLU A 146 -20.25 -47.41 9.15
N ASN A 147 -19.22 -46.66 8.73
CA ASN A 147 -18.61 -45.59 9.52
C ASN A 147 -19.56 -44.41 9.70
N ILE A 148 -20.38 -44.11 8.68
CA ILE A 148 -21.40 -43.06 8.75
C ILE A 148 -22.49 -43.45 9.75
N LEU A 149 -22.95 -44.71 9.69
CA LEU A 149 -23.96 -45.22 10.62
C LEU A 149 -23.45 -45.22 12.07
N GLU A 150 -22.21 -45.63 12.30
CA GLU A 150 -21.58 -45.60 13.63
C GLU A 150 -21.47 -44.18 14.19
N TYR A 151 -21.00 -43.23 13.38
CA TYR A 151 -20.91 -41.82 13.78
C TYR A 151 -22.29 -41.23 14.12
N LEU A 152 -23.30 -41.52 13.29
CA LEU A 152 -24.66 -41.02 13.51
C LEU A 152 -25.31 -41.63 14.77
N ASP A 153 -24.98 -42.89 15.10
CA ASP A 153 -25.45 -43.54 16.33
C ASP A 153 -24.76 -42.94 17.56
N GLU A 154 -23.44 -42.74 17.52
CA GLU A 154 -22.67 -42.19 18.64
C GLU A 154 -22.99 -40.70 18.92
N ASN A 155 -23.39 -39.95 17.89
CA ASN A 155 -23.68 -38.52 18.00
C ASN A 155 -25.18 -38.19 17.95
N VAL A 156 -26.06 -39.19 18.02
CA VAL A 156 -27.51 -38.99 17.93
C VAL A 156 -28.03 -38.01 18.99
N ASP A 157 -27.48 -38.06 20.20
CA ASP A 157 -27.86 -37.19 21.32
C ASP A 157 -27.52 -35.70 21.04
N ASN A 158 -26.38 -35.41 20.39
CA ASN A 158 -26.01 -34.04 19.99
C ASN A 158 -26.88 -33.53 18.84
N ILE A 159 -27.32 -34.42 17.94
CA ILE A 159 -28.19 -34.08 16.81
C ILE A 159 -29.62 -33.82 17.28
N GLU A 160 -30.10 -34.55 18.31
CA GLU A 160 -31.40 -34.29 18.94
C GLU A 160 -31.49 -32.89 19.57
N ASP A 161 -30.40 -32.39 20.17
CA ASP A 161 -30.33 -31.01 20.67
C ASP A 161 -30.37 -29.95 19.55
N LEU A 162 -29.94 -30.32 18.33
CA LEU A 162 -30.03 -29.48 17.14
C LEU A 162 -31.40 -29.57 16.45
N ASN A 163 -32.32 -30.41 16.94
CA ASN A 163 -33.71 -30.43 16.51
C ASN A 163 -34.39 -29.14 17.00
N LEU A 164 -34.16 -28.06 16.26
CA LEU A 164 -34.85 -26.80 16.37
C LEU A 164 -36.29 -27.01 15.90
N ASP A 165 -37.11 -27.60 16.78
CA ASP A 165 -38.56 -27.55 16.63
C ASP A 165 -38.99 -26.09 16.82
N TYR A 166 -38.79 -25.29 15.78
CA TYR A 166 -39.47 -24.02 15.58
C TYR A 166 -40.92 -24.34 15.22
N ASN A 167 -41.66 -24.86 16.20
CA ASN A 167 -43.10 -24.80 16.18
C ASN A 167 -43.47 -23.35 16.50
N ASP A 168 -43.56 -22.54 15.44
CA ASP A 168 -44.43 -21.37 15.39
C ASP A 168 -45.83 -21.83 15.84
N TYR A 169 -46.29 -21.36 17.00
CA TYR A 169 -47.61 -20.74 17.27
C TYR A 169 -47.74 -20.34 18.75
#